data_AF-A0A4Q9VX89-F1
#
_entry.id   AF-A0A4Q9VX89-F1
#
_cell.length_a   1.000
_cell.length_b   1.000
_cell.length_c   1.000
_cell.angle_alpha   90.00
_cell.angle_beta   90.00
_cell.angle_gamma   90.00
#
_symmetry.space_group_name_H-M   'P 1'
#
loop_
_entity.id
_entity.type
_entity.pdbx_description
1 polymer ?
#
loop_
_entity_poly.entity_id
_entity_poly.type
_entity_poly.pdbx_seq_one_letter_code
_entity_poly.pdbx_strand_id
1 'polypeptide(L)'
;MRFSECGSAGRSEAGAAALRGPLRPWTPSQRRPRRRRARGRIDGGDAIDAQCRCLEAIVAQAFQTSLDQLRSDSRGGAHIAFARQVAMYVAHVWFALSLTEVGRRFDRDRTTVAHACRVVEDRRDDPRVDRVVAAIETAADLGQRLARGLGTDA
;
A
#
# COMPACT_ATOMS: atom_id res chain seq x y z
N MET A 1 -27.20 -65.46 -6.09
CA MET A 1 -28.10 -65.11 -7.21
C MET A 1 -28.02 -63.60 -7.44
N ARG A 2 -27.74 -63.24 -8.70
CA ARG A 2 -27.82 -61.92 -9.36
C ARG A 2 -26.67 -60.89 -9.18
N PHE A 3 -26.19 -60.54 -10.38
CA PHE A 3 -25.20 -59.59 -10.86
C PHE A 3 -25.64 -58.10 -10.77
N SER A 4 -24.68 -57.23 -11.13
CA SER A 4 -24.77 -55.83 -11.61
C SER A 4 -24.59 -54.74 -10.54
N GLU A 5 -23.78 -53.69 -10.68
CA GLU A 5 -23.00 -53.06 -11.77
C GLU A 5 -21.84 -52.26 -11.11
N CYS A 6 -20.63 -52.16 -11.66
CA CYS A 6 -20.18 -51.22 -12.71
C CYS A 6 -20.34 -49.73 -12.34
N GLY A 7 -19.24 -48.96 -12.34
CA GLY A 7 -19.33 -47.49 -12.29
C GLY A 7 -18.16 -46.76 -11.63
N SER A 8 -16.98 -46.82 -12.24
CA SER A 8 -15.94 -45.79 -12.08
C SER A 8 -16.44 -44.44 -12.60
N ALA A 9 -16.28 -43.35 -11.83
CA ALA A 9 -15.81 -42.04 -12.33
C ALA A 9 -15.97 -40.93 -11.28
N GLY A 10 -14.98 -40.04 -11.26
CA GLY A 10 -15.25 -38.61 -11.18
C GLY A 10 -15.42 -38.03 -9.79
N ARG A 11 -14.31 -37.59 -9.19
CA ARG A 11 -14.34 -36.38 -8.35
C ARG A 11 -14.83 -35.23 -9.25
N SER A 12 -16.09 -34.86 -9.11
CA SER A 12 -16.69 -33.72 -9.78
C SER A 12 -16.22 -32.44 -9.11
N GLU A 13 -15.24 -31.79 -9.73
CA GLU A 13 -15.04 -30.35 -9.63
C GLU A 13 -16.25 -29.64 -10.27
N ALA A 14 -17.15 -29.08 -9.47
CA ALA A 14 -18.12 -28.05 -9.84
C ALA A 14 -18.89 -27.62 -8.58
N GLY A 15 -19.10 -26.36 -8.24
CA GLY A 15 -18.66 -25.12 -8.85
C GLY A 15 -18.81 -24.00 -7.82
N ALA A 16 -17.72 -23.29 -7.55
CA ALA A 16 -17.77 -21.98 -6.90
C ALA A 16 -18.18 -20.93 -7.96
N ALA A 17 -19.40 -21.07 -8.47
CA ALA A 17 -20.00 -20.17 -9.45
C ALA A 17 -20.88 -19.13 -8.75
N ALA A 18 -20.23 -18.26 -7.97
CA ALA A 18 -20.71 -16.97 -7.53
C ALA A 18 -19.46 -16.27 -7.02
N LEU A 19 -18.85 -15.32 -7.73
CA LEU A 19 -19.31 -13.94 -7.86
C LEU A 19 -18.57 -13.32 -9.05
N ARG A 20 -19.13 -13.41 -10.26
CA ARG A 20 -18.68 -12.61 -11.41
C ARG A 20 -19.52 -11.33 -11.47
N GLY A 21 -19.23 -10.39 -10.58
CA GLY A 21 -19.50 -8.98 -10.88
C GLY A 21 -18.32 -8.42 -11.69
N PRO A 22 -18.50 -7.50 -12.64
CA PRO A 22 -17.36 -6.91 -13.33
C PRO A 22 -16.49 -6.23 -12.29
N LEU A 23 -15.24 -6.69 -12.17
CA LEU A 23 -14.17 -5.97 -11.49
C LEU A 23 -14.23 -4.54 -12.03
N ARG A 24 -14.57 -3.58 -11.17
CA ARG A 24 -14.51 -2.17 -11.58
C ARG A 24 -13.06 -1.92 -11.99
N PRO A 25 -12.77 -1.46 -13.21
CA PRO A 25 -11.41 -1.11 -13.58
C PRO A 25 -10.92 -0.03 -12.61
N TRP A 26 -9.78 -0.28 -11.97
CA TRP A 26 -9.09 0.79 -11.26
C TRP A 26 -8.70 1.85 -12.30
N THR A 27 -9.31 3.03 -12.21
CA THR A 27 -9.01 4.16 -13.11
C THR A 27 -8.02 5.12 -12.44
N PRO A 28 -6.77 5.24 -12.92
CA PRO A 28 -5.83 6.26 -12.46
C PRO A 28 -6.20 7.63 -13.07
N SER A 29 -7.36 8.19 -12.71
CA SER A 29 -7.75 9.52 -13.16
C SER A 29 -8.88 10.12 -12.33
N GLN A 30 -8.56 10.58 -11.12
CA GLN A 30 -9.21 11.80 -10.64
C GLN A 30 -8.11 12.84 -10.45
N ARG A 31 -8.14 13.82 -11.35
CA ARG A 31 -7.22 14.95 -11.49
C ARG A 31 -6.89 15.51 -10.10
N ARG A 32 -5.71 15.15 -9.59
CA ARG A 32 -5.15 15.85 -8.43
C ARG A 32 -4.87 17.28 -8.89
N PRO A 33 -5.42 18.32 -8.23
CA PRO A 33 -5.09 19.68 -8.57
C PRO A 33 -3.57 19.80 -8.45
N ARG A 34 -2.92 20.29 -9.51
CA ARG A 34 -1.50 20.65 -9.48
C ARG A 34 -1.34 21.66 -8.35
N ARG A 35 -0.93 21.22 -7.16
CA ARG A 35 -0.68 22.11 -6.03
C ARG A 35 0.40 23.08 -6.49
N ARG A 36 0.00 24.34 -6.63
CA ARG A 36 0.90 25.47 -6.84
C ARG A 36 1.91 25.42 -5.69
N ARG A 37 3.20 25.27 -6.01
CA ARG A 37 4.27 25.28 -5.01
C ARG A 37 4.19 26.59 -4.22
N ALA A 38 3.65 26.55 -3.01
CA ALA A 38 3.90 27.58 -2.02
C ALA A 38 5.33 27.35 -1.52
N ARG A 39 6.28 28.15 -2.03
CA ARG A 39 7.59 28.29 -1.41
C ARG A 39 7.38 28.93 -0.04
N GLY A 40 7.85 28.25 1.02
CA GLY A 40 8.07 28.83 2.34
C GLY A 40 7.01 28.48 3.39
N ARG A 41 7.25 27.40 4.15
CA ARG A 41 7.11 27.34 5.62
C ARG A 41 7.80 26.07 6.13
N ILE A 42 8.77 26.24 7.02
CA ILE A 42 9.57 25.16 7.63
C ILE A 42 8.69 24.16 8.43
N ASP A 43 7.53 24.61 8.93
CA ASP A 43 6.56 23.79 9.68
C ASP A 43 5.91 22.67 8.85
N GLY A 44 5.85 22.82 7.52
CA GLY A 44 5.26 21.81 6.64
C GLY A 44 6.12 20.56 6.49
N GLY A 45 7.43 20.68 6.70
CA GLY A 45 8.37 19.55 6.62
C GLY A 45 8.13 18.55 7.75
N ASP A 46 8.09 19.04 8.98
CA ASP A 46 7.99 18.22 10.20
C ASP A 46 6.68 17.43 10.26
N ALA A 47 5.56 18.05 9.86
CA ALA A 47 4.27 17.37 9.80
C ALA A 47 4.25 16.23 8.79
N ILE A 48 4.89 16.42 7.62
CA ILE A 48 5.01 15.36 6.61
C ILE A 48 5.95 14.27 7.09
N ASP A 49 7.05 14.62 7.77
CA ASP A 49 7.99 13.64 8.31
C ASP A 49 7.33 12.81 9.41
N ALA A 50 6.50 13.42 10.26
CA ALA A 50 5.67 12.71 11.22
C ALA A 50 4.66 11.78 10.54
N GLN A 51 4.02 12.19 9.45
CA GLN A 51 3.13 11.34 8.66
C GLN A 51 3.88 10.15 8.04
N CYS A 52 5.08 10.35 7.51
CA CYS A 52 5.90 9.26 6.98
C CYS A 52 6.32 8.28 8.07
N ARG A 53 6.73 8.75 9.25
CA ARG A 53 7.04 7.86 10.40
C ARG A 53 5.82 7.08 10.87
N CYS A 54 4.65 7.72 10.93
CA CYS A 54 3.39 7.04 11.26
C CYS A 54 3.03 5.97 10.23
N LEU A 55 3.17 6.28 8.93
CA LEU A 55 2.96 5.32 7.86
C LEU A 55 3.91 4.13 7.97
N GLU A 56 5.19 4.35 8.28
CA GLU A 56 6.15 3.26 8.50
C GLU A 56 5.76 2.37 9.66
N ALA A 57 5.26 2.94 10.76
CA ALA A 57 4.76 2.16 11.89
C ALA A 57 3.54 1.32 11.50
N ILE A 58 2.59 1.88 10.75
CA ILE A 58 1.41 1.16 10.25
C ILE A 58 1.84 0.00 9.34
N VAL A 59 2.74 0.26 8.39
CA VAL A 59 3.26 -0.76 7.46
C VAL A 59 4.04 -1.85 8.21
N ALA A 60 4.90 -1.46 9.15
CA ALA A 60 5.66 -2.39 9.98
C ALA A 60 4.73 -3.39 10.69
N GLN A 61 3.64 -2.89 11.28
CA GLN A 61 2.64 -3.74 11.92
C GLN A 61 1.87 -4.62 10.92
N ALA A 62 1.43 -4.06 9.80
CA ALA A 62 0.68 -4.83 8.79
C ALA A 62 1.50 -5.98 8.18
N PHE A 63 2.82 -5.80 8.05
CA PHE A 63 3.73 -6.79 7.46
C PHE A 63 4.56 -7.57 8.49
N GLN A 64 4.30 -7.40 9.79
CA GLN A 64 5.04 -8.04 10.88
C GLN A 64 6.56 -7.88 10.76
N THR A 65 7.01 -6.66 10.46
CA THR A 65 8.42 -6.29 10.29
C THR A 65 8.80 -5.15 11.24
N SER A 66 10.10 -4.96 11.50
CA SER A 66 10.55 -3.83 12.33
C SER A 66 10.80 -2.57 11.51
N LEU A 67 10.80 -1.40 12.16
CA LEU A 67 11.17 -0.14 11.52
C LEU A 67 12.61 -0.18 10.99
N ASP A 68 13.53 -0.83 11.71
CA ASP A 68 14.92 -1.00 11.27
C ASP A 68 15.00 -1.82 9.98
N GLN A 69 14.16 -2.85 9.83
CA GLN A 69 14.08 -3.63 8.60
C GLN A 69 13.53 -2.81 7.43
N LEU A 70 12.58 -1.90 7.67
CA LEU A 70 12.06 -0.98 6.66
C LEU A 70 13.11 0.07 6.24
N ARG A 71 14.00 0.47 7.15
CA ARG A 71 15.06 1.45 6.87
C ARG A 71 16.37 0.85 6.41
N SER A 72 16.59 -0.44 6.61
CA SER A 72 17.81 -1.14 6.19
C SER A 72 18.08 -1.03 4.69
N ASP A 73 19.34 -0.77 4.34
CA ASP A 73 19.80 -0.81 2.94
C ASP A 73 19.87 -2.23 2.36
N SER A 74 19.83 -3.26 3.21
CA SER A 74 19.78 -4.63 2.76
C SER A 74 18.51 -4.90 1.95
N ARG A 75 18.64 -5.72 0.91
CA ARG A 75 17.47 -6.25 0.18
C ARG A 75 16.56 -7.07 1.10
N GLY A 76 17.10 -7.66 2.17
CA GLY A 76 16.32 -8.41 3.16
C GLY A 76 15.46 -9.51 2.54
N GLY A 77 14.43 -9.95 3.27
CA GLY A 77 13.42 -10.87 2.75
C GLY A 77 12.46 -10.18 1.78
N ALA A 78 11.90 -10.95 0.82
CA ALA A 78 10.96 -10.42 -0.17
C ALA A 78 9.72 -9.74 0.48
N HIS A 79 9.26 -10.23 1.63
CA HIS A 79 8.17 -9.61 2.39
C HIS A 79 8.55 -8.23 2.95
N ILE A 80 9.79 -8.06 3.45
CA ILE A 80 10.33 -6.77 3.94
C ILE A 80 10.54 -5.79 2.78
N ALA A 81 11.07 -6.28 1.65
CA ALA A 81 11.22 -5.47 0.44
C ALA A 81 9.86 -4.94 -0.02
N PHE A 82 8.83 -5.78 -0.04
CA PHE A 82 7.49 -5.34 -0.42
C PHE A 82 6.86 -4.39 0.59
N ALA A 83 7.04 -4.60 1.90
CA ALA A 83 6.58 -3.67 2.92
C ALA A 83 7.15 -2.25 2.68
N ARG A 84 8.45 -2.14 2.39
CA ARG A 84 9.08 -0.86 2.02
C ARG A 84 8.48 -0.26 0.75
N GLN A 85 8.22 -1.09 -0.26
CA GLN A 85 7.57 -0.65 -1.49
C GLN A 85 6.17 -0.10 -1.25
N VAL A 86 5.38 -0.75 -0.39
CA VAL A 86 4.05 -0.28 0.02
C VAL A 86 4.13 1.05 0.76
N ALA A 87 5.07 1.21 1.70
CA ALA A 87 5.26 2.49 2.39
C ALA A 87 5.57 3.63 1.40
N MET A 88 6.47 3.40 0.44
CA MET A 88 6.81 4.38 -0.60
C MET A 88 5.62 4.68 -1.53
N TYR A 89 4.87 3.66 -1.94
CA TYR A 89 3.67 3.82 -2.76
C TYR A 89 2.59 4.64 -2.06
N VAL A 90 2.26 4.32 -0.80
CA VAL A 90 1.24 5.04 -0.03
C VAL A 90 1.69 6.48 0.23
N ALA A 91 2.96 6.73 0.52
CA ALA A 91 3.49 8.09 0.65
C ALA A 91 3.34 8.90 -0.65
N HIS A 92 3.56 8.27 -1.82
CA HIS A 92 3.37 8.93 -3.11
C HIS A 92 1.89 9.18 -3.41
N VAL A 93 1.08 8.12 -3.35
CA VAL A 93 -0.31 8.13 -3.81
C VAL A 93 -1.24 8.76 -2.79
N TRP A 94 -1.16 8.39 -1.51
CA TRP A 94 -2.05 8.92 -0.49
C TRP A 94 -1.64 10.33 -0.08
N PHE A 95 -0.37 10.54 0.31
CA PHE A 95 0.11 11.83 0.82
C PHE A 95 0.46 12.86 -0.27
N ALA A 96 0.37 12.49 -1.56
CA ALA A 96 0.68 13.37 -2.69
C ALA A 96 2.16 13.81 -2.78
N LEU A 97 3.08 13.09 -2.15
CA LEU A 97 4.49 13.43 -2.22
C LEU A 97 5.06 13.07 -3.59
N SER A 98 5.91 13.92 -4.15
CA SER A 98 6.65 13.57 -5.38
C SER A 98 7.61 12.40 -5.13
N LEU A 99 7.99 11.67 -6.18
CA LEU A 99 8.97 10.58 -6.08
C LEU A 99 10.28 11.03 -5.42
N THR A 100 10.71 12.28 -5.66
CA THR A 100 11.89 12.87 -5.03
C THR A 100 11.67 13.16 -3.53
N GLU A 101 10.49 13.61 -3.13
CA GLU A 101 10.15 13.84 -1.73
C GLU A 101 10.03 12.54 -0.93
N VAL A 102 9.46 11.50 -1.54
CA VAL A 102 9.44 10.15 -0.96
C VAL A 102 10.88 9.64 -0.85
N GLY A 103 11.67 9.72 -1.91
CA GLY A 103 13.06 9.27 -1.90
C GLY A 103 13.88 9.90 -0.76
N ARG A 104 13.78 11.22 -0.58
CA ARG A 104 14.44 11.92 0.53
C ARG A 104 13.99 11.43 1.92
N ARG A 105 12.69 11.17 2.09
CA ARG A 105 12.13 10.76 3.39
C ARG A 105 12.36 9.31 3.74
N PHE A 106 12.52 8.45 2.74
CA PHE A 106 12.78 7.02 2.89
C PHE A 106 14.27 6.66 2.71
N ASP A 107 15.13 7.65 2.48
CA ASP A 107 16.55 7.53 2.13
C ASP A 107 16.78 6.60 0.92
N ARG A 108 16.05 6.87 -0.18
CA ARG A 108 16.07 6.09 -1.43
C ARG A 108 16.18 7.00 -2.64
N ASP A 109 16.78 6.47 -3.71
CA ASP A 109 16.74 7.16 -5.01
C ASP A 109 15.30 7.24 -5.55
N ARG A 110 15.01 8.32 -6.28
CA ARG A 110 13.67 8.54 -6.88
C ARG A 110 13.26 7.41 -7.83
N THR A 111 14.22 6.75 -8.49
CA THR A 111 13.96 5.62 -9.39
C THR A 111 13.58 4.35 -8.61
N THR A 112 14.13 4.17 -7.40
CA THR A 112 13.69 3.12 -6.46
C THR A 112 12.23 3.33 -6.06
N VAL A 113 11.84 4.57 -5.79
CA VAL A 113 10.43 4.90 -5.49
C VAL A 113 9.53 4.63 -6.69
N ALA A 114 9.96 5.03 -7.90
CA ALA A 114 9.21 4.76 -9.13
C ALA A 114 9.02 3.25 -9.36
N HIS A 115 10.09 2.47 -9.15
CA HIS A 115 10.04 1.01 -9.22
C HIS A 115 9.09 0.43 -8.17
N ALA A 116 9.16 0.90 -6.92
CA ALA A 116 8.25 0.50 -5.86
C ALA A 116 6.78 0.76 -6.20
N CYS A 117 6.47 1.92 -6.78
CA CYS A 117 5.10 2.24 -7.18
C CYS A 117 4.59 1.24 -8.23
N ARG A 118 5.38 0.95 -9.27
CA ARG A 118 5.02 -0.04 -10.29
C ARG A 118 4.80 -1.42 -9.69
N VAL A 119 5.73 -1.89 -8.83
CA VAL A 119 5.60 -3.20 -8.20
C VAL A 119 4.32 -3.31 -7.37
N VAL A 120 3.98 -2.28 -6.59
CA VAL A 120 2.75 -2.29 -5.79
C VAL A 120 1.52 -2.25 -6.68
N GLU A 121 1.50 -1.43 -7.73
CA GLU A 121 0.41 -1.38 -8.71
C GLU A 121 0.17 -2.75 -9.35
N ASP A 122 1.21 -3.41 -9.85
CA ASP A 122 1.12 -4.75 -10.43
C ASP A 122 0.62 -5.80 -9.42
N ARG A 123 1.01 -5.66 -8.14
CA ARG A 123 0.60 -6.60 -7.08
C ARG A 123 -0.83 -6.37 -6.58
N ARG A 124 -1.41 -5.18 -6.77
CA ARG A 124 -2.79 -4.89 -6.37
C ARG A 124 -3.84 -5.61 -7.21
N ASP A 125 -3.44 -6.28 -8.30
CA ASP A 125 -4.30 -7.22 -9.02
C ASP A 125 -4.67 -8.46 -8.17
N ASP A 126 -3.88 -8.78 -7.14
CA ASP A 126 -4.25 -9.78 -6.13
C ASP A 126 -5.21 -9.17 -5.09
N PRO A 127 -6.45 -9.67 -4.95
CA PRO A 127 -7.42 -9.15 -3.97
C PRO A 127 -6.94 -9.20 -2.51
N ARG A 128 -5.97 -10.06 -2.16
CA ARG A 128 -5.38 -10.10 -0.82
C ARG A 128 -4.46 -8.91 -0.60
N VAL A 129 -3.62 -8.60 -1.59
CA VAL A 129 -2.72 -7.45 -1.54
C VAL A 129 -3.53 -6.16 -1.53
N ASP A 130 -4.53 -6.04 -2.42
CA ASP A 130 -5.35 -4.84 -2.49
C ASP A 130 -6.05 -4.52 -1.17
N ARG A 131 -6.60 -5.54 -0.49
CA ARG A 131 -7.20 -5.39 0.84
C ARG A 131 -6.21 -4.89 1.90
N VAL A 132 -4.98 -5.40 1.90
CA VAL A 132 -3.94 -4.96 2.83
C VAL A 132 -3.56 -3.50 2.56
N VAL A 133 -3.34 -3.15 1.29
CA VAL A 133 -2.99 -1.77 0.91
C VAL A 133 -4.13 -0.81 1.24
N ALA A 134 -5.39 -1.17 0.95
CA ALA A 134 -6.56 -0.36 1.29
C ALA A 134 -6.73 -0.16 2.82
N ALA A 135 -6.42 -1.19 3.62
CA ALA A 135 -6.43 -1.07 5.08
C ALA A 135 -5.35 -0.10 5.58
N ILE A 136 -4.15 -0.13 4.98
CA ILE A 136 -3.05 0.80 5.30
C ILE A 136 -3.43 2.22 4.89
N GLU A 137 -4.02 2.43 3.71
CA GLU A 137 -4.53 3.73 3.24
C GLU A 137 -5.56 4.31 4.23
N THR A 138 -6.49 3.47 4.69
CA THR A 138 -7.50 3.85 5.70
C THR A 138 -6.87 4.23 7.05
N ALA A 139 -5.91 3.44 7.52
CA ALA A 139 -5.19 3.74 8.77
C ALA A 139 -4.36 5.03 8.65
N ALA A 140 -3.74 5.28 7.51
CA ALA A 140 -2.99 6.50 7.24
C ALA A 140 -3.90 7.74 7.19
N ASP A 141 -5.10 7.64 6.62
CA ASP A 141 -6.11 8.69 6.67
C ASP A 141 -6.54 9.03 8.10
N LEU A 142 -6.85 8.01 8.89
CA LEU A 142 -7.21 8.17 10.30
C LEU A 142 -6.08 8.86 11.08
N GLY A 143 -4.83 8.43 10.87
CA GLY A 143 -3.66 9.07 11.47
C GLY A 143 -3.54 10.55 11.12
N GLN A 144 -3.76 10.93 9.85
CA GLN A 144 -3.76 12.34 9.45
C GLN A 144 -4.88 13.15 10.11
N ARG A 145 -6.09 12.58 10.22
CA ARG A 145 -7.24 13.26 10.81
C ARG A 145 -7.04 13.48 12.30
N LEU A 146 -6.54 12.47 13.02
CA LEU A 146 -6.21 12.58 14.44
C LEU A 146 -5.11 13.62 14.67
N ALA A 147 -4.04 13.61 13.86
CA ALA A 147 -2.96 14.59 13.98
C ALA A 147 -3.44 16.03 13.74
N ARG A 148 -4.43 16.24 12.85
CA ARG A 148 -5.04 17.56 12.62
C ARG A 148 -6.01 17.96 13.73
N GLY A 149 -6.80 17.01 14.25
CA GLY A 149 -7.78 17.28 15.31
C GLY A 149 -7.18 17.55 16.68
N LEU A 150 -5.99 17.02 16.96
CA LEU A 150 -5.23 17.32 18.19
C LEU A 150 -4.37 18.60 18.08
N GLY A 151 -4.24 19.16 16.87
CA GLY A 151 -3.46 20.37 16.59
C GLY A 151 -4.27 21.67 16.60
N THR A 152 -5.54 21.61 16.97
CA THR A 152 -6.43 22.78 17.15
C THR A 152 -6.92 22.77 18.58
N ASP A 153 -6.18 23.45 19.46
CA ASP A 153 -6.62 24.08 20.72
C ASP A 153 -5.36 24.53 21.49
N ALA A 154 -4.63 25.52 20.93
CA ALA A 154 -3.61 26.31 21.64
C ALA A 154 -3.40 27.65 20.94
#